data_AF-A0AAW7TN25-F1
#
_entry.id   AF-A0AAW7TN25-F1
#
_cell.length_a   1.000
_cell.length_b   1.000
_cell.length_c   1.000
_cell.angle_alpha   90.00
_cell.angle_beta   90.00
_cell.angle_gamma   90.00
#
_symmetry.space_group_name_H-M   'P 1'
#
loop_
_entity.id
_entity.type
_entity.pdbx_description
1 polymer ?
#
loop_
_entity_poly.entity_id
_entity_poly.type
_entity_poly.pdbx_seq_one_letter_code
_entity_poly.pdbx_strand_id
1 'polypeptide(L)'
;MIKIDVPKEDIAVRVNNIELIPRKSGIYLLYEEDKNLLYIGKAENLRDRVKVHVSGQDFSSRKFSRLIQSISCIFVSCPMERDIYETYMINVLKPSFNTKKVYLYESEIMKNRRLKRRKKIEEENSLRSEKNVIDINIPDDFSL
;
A
#
# COMPACT_ATOMS: atom_id res chain seq x y z
N MET A 1 24.65 6.30 1.67
CA MET A 1 23.81 5.21 1.13
C MET A 1 24.43 4.76 -0.18
N ILE A 2 24.56 3.45 -0.40
CA ILE A 2 25.06 2.91 -1.68
C ILE A 2 24.10 3.37 -2.78
N LYS A 3 24.62 3.76 -3.95
CA LYS A 3 23.81 4.02 -5.14
C LYS A 3 23.84 2.76 -5.99
N ILE A 4 22.69 2.11 -6.14
CA ILE A 4 22.52 0.96 -7.01
C ILE A 4 21.84 1.43 -8.28
N ASP A 5 22.42 1.09 -9.42
CA ASP A 5 21.77 1.29 -10.71
C ASP A 5 20.71 0.20 -10.90
N VAL A 6 19.45 0.61 -10.82
CA VAL A 6 18.30 -0.28 -10.97
C VAL A 6 17.87 -0.22 -12.44
N PRO A 7 17.67 -1.37 -13.10
CA PRO A 7 17.18 -1.38 -14.47
C PRO A 7 15.88 -0.61 -14.62
N LYS A 8 15.69 0.03 -15.78
CA LYS A 8 14.45 0.73 -16.10
C LYS A 8 13.29 -0.26 -16.22
N GLU A 9 12.08 0.27 -16.08
CA GLU A 9 10.85 -0.50 -16.25
C GLU A 9 10.77 -1.06 -17.68
N ASP A 10 10.54 -2.37 -17.78
CA ASP A 10 10.38 -3.06 -19.08
C ASP A 10 8.96 -2.93 -19.62
N ILE A 11 7.97 -2.90 -18.74
CA ILE A 11 6.56 -2.79 -19.12
C ILE A 11 5.76 -2.08 -18.02
N ALA A 12 4.84 -1.21 -18.43
CA ALA A 12 3.83 -0.62 -17.58
C ALA A 12 2.44 -0.86 -18.19
N VAL A 13 1.49 -1.32 -17.38
CA VAL A 13 0.12 -1.63 -17.79
C VAL A 13 -0.90 -1.07 -16.81
N ARG A 14 -2.12 -0.84 -17.28
CA ARG A 14 -3.27 -0.63 -16.39
C ARG A 14 -3.73 -1.94 -15.78
N VAL A 15 -4.39 -1.86 -14.63
CA VAL A 15 -4.91 -3.02 -13.88
C VAL A 15 -5.87 -3.89 -14.72
N ASN A 16 -6.58 -3.31 -15.68
CA ASN A 16 -7.46 -4.07 -16.58
C ASN A 16 -6.72 -4.85 -17.68
N ASN A 17 -5.40 -4.66 -17.81
CA ASN A 17 -4.57 -5.26 -18.86
C ASN A 17 -3.45 -6.16 -18.29
N ILE A 18 -3.70 -6.83 -17.16
CA ILE A 18 -2.71 -7.68 -16.45
C ILE A 18 -2.23 -8.85 -17.33
N GLU A 19 -3.06 -9.33 -18.25
CA GLU A 19 -2.72 -10.38 -19.22
C GLU A 19 -1.59 -10.00 -20.19
N LEU A 20 -1.28 -8.71 -20.33
CA LEU A 20 -0.12 -8.25 -21.09
C LEU A 20 1.20 -8.45 -20.35
N ILE A 21 1.20 -8.57 -19.01
CA ILE A 21 2.41 -8.80 -18.22
C ILE A 21 2.97 -10.18 -18.54
N PRO A 22 4.21 -10.34 -19.03
CA PRO A 22 4.78 -11.67 -19.31
C PRO A 22 4.94 -12.54 -18.06
N ARG A 23 4.90 -13.87 -18.23
CA ARG A 23 5.26 -14.83 -17.17
C ARG A 23 6.79 -14.93 -17.03
N LYS A 24 7.40 -13.87 -16.55
CA LYS A 24 8.83 -13.76 -16.27
C LYS A 24 9.07 -13.49 -14.80
N SER A 25 10.29 -13.75 -14.34
CA SER A 25 10.77 -13.31 -13.04
C SER A 25 11.15 -11.84 -13.06
N GLY A 26 10.94 -11.15 -11.94
CA GLY A 26 11.31 -9.74 -11.82
C GLY A 26 10.78 -9.06 -10.57
N ILE A 27 10.71 -7.74 -10.66
CA ILE A 27 10.13 -6.82 -9.68
C ILE A 27 8.83 -6.25 -10.25
N TYR A 28 7.80 -6.12 -9.42
CA TYR A 28 6.56 -5.41 -9.73
C TYR A 28 6.38 -4.23 -8.80
N LEU A 29 5.85 -3.13 -9.35
CA LEU A 29 5.50 -1.91 -8.64
C LEU A 29 4.00 -1.67 -8.87
N LEU A 30 3.27 -1.43 -7.78
CA LEU A 30 1.82 -1.23 -7.80
C LEU A 30 1.52 0.22 -7.45
N TYR A 31 0.73 0.88 -8.28
CA TYR A 31 0.41 2.30 -8.15
C TYR A 31 -1.10 2.54 -8.10
N GLU A 32 -1.48 3.61 -7.41
CA GLU A 32 -2.81 4.22 -7.48
C GLU A 32 -2.93 5.19 -8.68
N GLU A 33 -4.11 5.78 -8.87
CA GLU A 33 -4.45 6.67 -9.99
C GLU A 33 -3.50 7.88 -10.11
N ASP A 34 -3.15 8.51 -8.99
CA ASP A 34 -2.26 9.68 -8.93
C ASP A 34 -0.76 9.32 -9.03
N LYS A 35 -0.42 8.13 -9.54
CA LYS A 35 0.94 7.57 -9.57
C LYS A 35 1.58 7.43 -8.19
N ASN A 36 0.77 7.40 -7.13
CA ASN A 36 1.25 7.10 -5.78
C ASN A 36 1.68 5.64 -5.69
N LEU A 37 2.94 5.41 -5.30
CA LEU A 37 3.49 4.06 -5.18
C LEU A 37 2.94 3.36 -3.92
N LEU A 38 2.12 2.34 -4.14
CA LEU A 38 1.48 1.58 -3.08
C LEU A 38 2.41 0.50 -2.54
N TYR A 39 3.01 -0.30 -3.43
CA TYR A 39 3.75 -1.50 -3.05
C TYR A 39 4.80 -1.88 -4.08
N ILE A 40 5.92 -2.43 -3.60
CA ILE A 40 6.95 -3.07 -4.42
C ILE A 40 7.15 -4.49 -3.94
N GLY A 41 7.28 -5.45 -4.86
CA GLY A 41 7.73 -6.79 -4.51
C GLY A 41 8.39 -7.53 -5.67
N LYS A 42 8.97 -8.69 -5.36
CA LYS A 42 9.59 -9.58 -6.34
C LYS A 42 8.76 -10.85 -6.60
N ALA A 43 8.91 -11.45 -7.78
CA ALA A 43 8.24 -12.70 -8.15
C ALA A 43 9.05 -13.52 -9.15
N GLU A 44 8.93 -14.85 -9.12
CA GLU A 44 9.39 -15.74 -10.20
C GLU A 44 8.47 -15.71 -11.41
N ASN A 45 7.19 -15.42 -11.18
CA ASN A 45 6.20 -15.19 -12.21
C ASN A 45 5.40 -13.93 -11.88
N LEU A 46 5.75 -12.84 -12.55
CA LEU A 46 5.17 -11.52 -12.34
C LEU A 46 3.66 -11.50 -12.54
N ARG A 47 3.17 -12.07 -13.66
CA ARG A 47 1.73 -12.09 -13.97
C ARG A 47 0.92 -12.75 -12.85
N ASP A 48 1.33 -13.94 -12.43
CA ASP A 48 0.57 -14.70 -11.43
C ASP A 48 0.63 -14.01 -10.06
N ARG A 49 1.78 -13.42 -9.69
CA ARG A 49 1.90 -12.65 -8.45
C ARG A 49 1.07 -11.37 -8.46
N VAL A 50 1.06 -10.64 -9.57
CA VAL A 50 0.23 -9.42 -9.72
C VAL A 50 -1.26 -9.77 -9.61
N LYS A 51 -1.72 -10.86 -10.22
CA LYS A 51 -3.11 -11.33 -10.08
C LYS A 51 -3.51 -11.59 -8.63
N VAL A 52 -2.62 -12.18 -7.83
CA VAL A 52 -2.88 -12.41 -6.38
C VAL A 52 -3.03 -11.08 -5.63
N HIS A 53 -2.17 -10.09 -5.91
CA HIS A 53 -2.27 -8.78 -5.28
C HIS A 53 -3.52 -8.00 -5.71
N VAL A 54 -3.86 -8.03 -7.00
CA VAL A 54 -5.04 -7.33 -7.53
C VAL A 54 -6.33 -7.97 -7.03
N SER A 55 -6.40 -9.29 -6.92
CA SER A 55 -7.56 -9.99 -6.35
C SER A 55 -7.69 -9.81 -4.83
N GLY A 56 -6.67 -9.27 -4.14
CA GLY A 56 -6.68 -9.09 -2.68
C GLY A 56 -6.69 -10.41 -1.90
N GLN A 57 -6.30 -11.52 -2.53
CA GLN A 57 -6.35 -12.85 -1.91
C GLN A 57 -5.34 -13.00 -0.78
N ASP A 58 -4.18 -12.33 -0.88
CA ASP A 58 -3.17 -12.37 0.18
C ASP A 58 -3.39 -11.29 1.24
N PHE A 59 -2.99 -11.58 2.48
CA PHE A 59 -3.21 -10.67 3.61
C PHE A 59 -2.55 -9.29 3.41
N SER A 60 -1.44 -9.24 2.68
CA SER A 60 -0.72 -8.00 2.42
C SER A 60 -1.52 -7.06 1.51
N SER A 61 -2.18 -7.59 0.49
CA SER A 61 -2.88 -6.82 -0.53
C SER A 61 -4.29 -6.40 -0.16
N ARG A 62 -4.98 -7.09 0.77
CA ARG A 62 -6.36 -6.71 1.18
C ARG A 62 -6.56 -5.23 1.49
N LYS A 63 -5.52 -4.55 1.98
CA LYS A 63 -5.56 -3.14 2.36
C LYS A 63 -5.48 -2.16 1.19
N PHE A 64 -4.94 -2.59 0.05
CA PHE A 64 -4.64 -1.70 -1.08
C PHE A 64 -5.07 -2.27 -2.43
N SER A 65 -5.56 -3.50 -2.52
CA SER A 65 -5.87 -4.16 -3.80
C SER A 65 -6.84 -3.36 -4.66
N ARG A 66 -7.86 -2.76 -4.03
CA ARG A 66 -8.86 -1.89 -4.69
C ARG A 66 -8.31 -0.53 -5.14
N LEU A 67 -7.15 -0.13 -4.63
CA LEU A 67 -6.48 1.13 -4.98
C LEU A 67 -5.55 0.96 -6.20
N ILE A 68 -5.24 -0.29 -6.60
CA ILE A 68 -4.30 -0.54 -7.70
C ILE A 68 -4.94 -0.12 -9.02
N GLN A 69 -4.32 0.84 -9.71
CA GLN A 69 -4.74 1.33 -11.02
C GLN A 69 -3.73 1.00 -12.12
N SER A 70 -2.45 0.96 -11.78
CA SER A 70 -1.38 0.63 -12.73
C SER A 70 -0.27 -0.20 -12.11
N ILE A 71 0.42 -0.94 -12.97
CA ILE A 71 1.49 -1.87 -12.61
C ILE A 71 2.68 -1.62 -13.52
N SER A 72 3.86 -1.42 -12.93
CA SER A 72 5.14 -1.47 -13.66
C SER A 72 5.87 -2.75 -13.31
N CYS A 73 6.62 -3.31 -14.26
CA CYS A 73 7.47 -4.48 -14.06
C CYS A 73 8.89 -4.23 -14.59
N ILE A 74 9.86 -4.78 -13.87
CA ILE A 74 11.27 -4.85 -14.26
C ILE A 74 11.65 -6.33 -14.31
N PHE A 75 12.09 -6.83 -15.45
CA PHE A 75 12.47 -8.21 -15.65
C PHE A 75 13.88 -8.45 -15.12
N VAL A 76 13.98 -9.37 -14.18
CA VAL A 76 15.25 -9.70 -13.52
C VAL A 76 15.26 -11.20 -13.26
N SER A 77 16.11 -11.92 -13.98
CA SER A 77 16.17 -13.38 -13.89
C SER A 77 16.84 -13.84 -12.60
N CYS A 78 17.93 -13.18 -12.22
CA CYS A 78 18.72 -13.53 -11.05
C CYS A 78 17.93 -13.33 -9.74
N PRO A 79 17.74 -14.37 -8.91
CA PRO A 79 17.05 -14.25 -7.62
C PRO A 79 17.75 -13.30 -6.64
N MET A 80 19.08 -13.27 -6.66
CA MET A 80 19.89 -12.41 -5.79
C MET A 80 19.70 -10.93 -6.15
N GLU A 81 19.81 -10.58 -7.43
CA GLU A 81 19.56 -9.22 -7.91
C GLU A 81 18.14 -8.76 -7.58
N ARG A 82 17.13 -9.62 -7.79
CA ARG A 82 15.75 -9.31 -7.39
C ARG A 82 15.63 -8.95 -5.91
N ASP A 83 16.32 -9.68 -5.03
CA ASP A 83 16.26 -9.40 -3.60
C ASP A 83 16.94 -8.06 -3.25
N ILE A 84 18.08 -7.78 -3.88
CA ILE A 84 18.82 -6.52 -3.72
C ILE A 84 17.98 -5.34 -4.23
N TYR A 85 17.45 -5.43 -5.44
CA TYR A 85 16.64 -4.36 -6.04
C TYR A 85 15.35 -4.12 -5.27
N GLU A 86 14.61 -5.17 -4.89
CA GLU A 86 13.42 -5.03 -4.05
C GLU A 86 13.74 -4.27 -2.75
N THR A 87 14.78 -4.71 -2.05
CA THR A 87 15.19 -4.09 -0.77
C THR A 87 15.59 -2.64 -0.95
N TYR A 88 16.41 -2.36 -1.97
CA TYR A 88 16.89 -1.01 -2.27
C TYR A 88 15.72 -0.08 -2.66
N MET A 89 14.88 -0.50 -3.60
CA MET A 89 13.76 0.29 -4.10
C MET A 89 12.72 0.58 -3.01
N ILE A 90 12.40 -0.38 -2.13
CA ILE A 90 11.52 -0.13 -0.99
C ILE A 90 12.05 1.02 -0.14
N ASN A 91 13.35 1.02 0.15
CA ASN A 91 13.95 2.00 1.05
C ASN A 91 14.17 3.37 0.41
N VAL A 92 14.36 3.43 -0.91
CA VAL A 92 14.53 4.68 -1.66
C VAL A 92 13.19 5.30 -2.03
N LEU A 93 12.23 4.51 -2.52
CA LEU A 93 10.95 4.99 -3.06
C LEU A 93 9.83 5.05 -2.01
N LYS A 94 10.05 4.44 -0.84
CA LYS A 94 9.15 4.48 0.32
C LYS A 94 7.67 4.15 0.02
N PRO A 95 7.36 3.01 -0.64
CA PRO A 95 5.98 2.60 -0.91
C PRO A 95 5.13 2.54 0.36
N SER A 96 3.86 2.94 0.23
CA SER A 96 2.95 3.17 1.37
C SER A 96 2.59 1.89 2.15
N PHE A 97 2.57 0.73 1.49
CA PHE A 97 2.07 -0.52 2.06
C PHE A 97 3.13 -1.59 2.30
N ASN A 98 4.40 -1.36 1.93
CA ASN A 98 5.47 -2.27 2.35
C ASN A 98 5.68 -2.18 3.86
N THR A 99 5.71 -3.34 4.52
CA THR A 99 6.00 -3.45 5.96
C THR A 99 7.20 -4.34 6.26
N LYS A 100 7.69 -5.08 5.26
CA LYS A 100 8.88 -5.91 5.34
C LYS A 100 10.02 -5.20 4.60
N LYS A 101 11.26 -5.41 5.05
CA LYS A 101 12.47 -4.81 4.47
C LYS A 101 12.45 -3.28 4.44
N VAL A 102 11.70 -2.65 5.35
CA VAL A 102 11.68 -1.20 5.53
C VAL A 102 12.69 -0.86 6.62
N TYR A 103 13.84 -0.33 6.24
CA TYR A 103 14.95 -0.03 7.14
C TYR A 103 15.17 1.48 7.33
N LEU A 104 14.92 2.29 6.29
CA LEU A 104 15.26 3.72 6.32
C LEU A 104 14.15 4.66 6.82
N TYR A 105 12.90 4.18 6.83
CA TYR A 105 11.73 5.02 7.15
C TYR A 105 10.72 4.33 8.06
N GLU A 106 11.14 3.28 8.78
CA GLU A 106 10.27 2.55 9.69
C GLU A 106 9.77 3.44 10.83
N SER A 107 10.65 4.25 11.41
CA SER A 107 10.30 5.20 12.48
C SER A 107 9.25 6.23 12.02
N GLU A 108 9.36 6.71 10.78
CA GLU A 108 8.39 7.60 10.14
C GLU A 108 7.01 6.91 10.01
N ILE A 109 6.98 5.66 9.52
CA ILE A 109 5.75 4.85 9.44
C ILE A 109 5.11 4.72 10.83
N MET A 110 5.90 4.36 11.85
CA MET A 110 5.39 4.14 13.21
C MET A 110 4.85 5.43 13.82
N LYS A 111 5.53 6.56 13.63
CA LYS A 111 5.07 7.88 14.07
C LYS A 111 3.76 8.26 13.40
N ASN A 112 3.65 8.06 12.08
CA ASN A 112 2.43 8.35 11.32
C ASN A 112 1.25 7.46 11.74
N ARG A 113 1.49 6.17 12.03
CA ARG A 113 0.47 5.26 12.57
C ARG A 113 -0.03 5.70 13.94
N ARG A 114 0.88 6.11 14.84
CA ARG A 114 0.52 6.66 16.16
C ARG A 114 -0.31 7.93 16.02
N LEU A 115 0.07 8.84 15.14
CA LEU A 115 -0.66 10.09 14.88
C LEU A 115 -2.07 9.81 14.33
N LYS A 116 -2.21 8.92 13.34
CA LYS A 116 -3.52 8.53 12.79
C LYS A 116 -4.44 7.95 13.86
N ARG A 117 -3.91 7.09 14.74
CA ARG A 117 -4.69 6.52 15.86
C ARG A 117 -5.15 7.60 16.83
N ARG A 118 -4.30 8.57 17.18
CA ARG A 118 -4.64 9.69 18.06
C ARG A 118 -5.78 10.53 17.47
N LYS A 119 -5.65 10.94 16.20
CA LYS A 119 -6.69 11.69 15.49
C LYS A 119 -8.03 10.97 15.47
N LYS A 120 -8.05 9.66 15.22
CA LYS A 120 -9.27 8.85 15.23
C LYS A 120 -9.94 8.83 16.61
N ILE A 121 -9.15 8.73 17.68
CA ILE A 121 -9.67 8.76 19.06
C ILE A 121 -10.24 10.14 19.39
N GLU A 122 -9.55 11.22 18.99
CA GLU A 122 -10.01 12.59 19.19
C GLU A 122 -11.35 12.86 18.45
N GLU A 123 -11.48 12.34 17.23
CA GLU A 123 -12.71 12.41 16.42
C GLU A 123 -13.87 11.60 17.05
N GLU A 124 -13.61 10.36 17.47
CA GLU A 124 -14.60 9.52 18.17
C GLU A 124 -15.09 10.14 19.49
N ASN A 125 -14.19 10.78 20.25
CA ASN A 125 -14.54 11.47 21.49
C ASN A 125 -15.37 12.74 21.24
N SER A 126 -15.04 13.52 20.21
CA SER A 126 -15.84 14.72 19.84
C SER A 126 -17.26 14.34 19.43
N LEU A 127 -17.42 13.29 18.62
CA LEU A 127 -18.73 12.76 18.21
C LEU A 127 -19.56 12.25 19.40
N ARG A 128 -18.92 11.65 20.41
CA ARG A 128 -19.59 11.20 21.65
C ARG A 128 -20.05 12.36 22.51
N SER A 129 -19.23 13.42 22.65
CA SER A 129 -19.66 14.61 23.39
C SER A 129 -20.83 15.32 22.73
N GLU A 130 -20.87 15.41 21.40
CA GLU A 130 -21.99 16.02 20.67
C GLU A 130 -23.29 15.23 20.86
N LYS A 131 -23.24 13.89 20.80
CA LYS A 131 -24.43 13.04 21.04
C LYS A 131 -24.95 13.14 22.47
N ASN A 132 -24.06 13.12 23.46
CA ASN A 132 -24.48 13.26 24.86
C ASN A 132 -25.14 14.62 25.13
N VAL A 133 -24.73 15.71 24.47
CA VAL A 133 -25.40 17.02 24.60
C VAL A 133 -26.81 17.01 24.00
N ILE A 134 -27.05 16.24 22.93
CA ILE A 134 -28.36 16.13 22.28
C ILE A 134 -29.33 15.27 23.11
N ASP A 135 -28.84 14.17 23.71
CA ASP A 135 -29.68 13.26 24.52
C ASP A 135 -30.14 13.86 25.87
N ILE A 136 -29.47 14.92 26.36
CA ILE A 136 -29.85 15.64 27.60
C ILE A 136 -30.93 16.71 27.33
N ASN A 137 -31.31 16.93 26.07
CA ASN A 137 -32.23 18.01 25.64
C ASN A 137 -33.57 17.50 25.06
N ILE A 138 -34.11 16.39 25.57
CA ILE A 138 -35.51 16.00 25.33
C ILE A 138 -36.34 16.58 26.49
N PRO A 139 -37.22 17.56 26.27
CA PRO A 139 -38.10 18.06 27.32
C PRO A 139 -39.07 16.97 27.77
N ASP A 140 -39.13 16.72 29.07
CA ASP A 140 -40.23 16.01 29.73
C ASP A 140 -41.49 16.88 29.64
N ASP A 141 -42.16 16.91 28.49
CA ASP A 141 -43.54 17.38 28.45
C ASP A 141 -44.30 16.64 27.36
N PHE A 142 -45.04 15.61 27.77
CA PHE A 142 -46.45 15.40 27.42
C PHE A 142 -46.96 14.22 28.26
N SER A 143 -47.16 14.46 29.55
CA SER A 143 -48.09 13.68 30.38
C SER A 143 -49.44 14.39 30.36
N LEU A 144 -50.41 13.83 29.61
CA LEU A 144 -51.84 14.05 29.78
C LEU A 144 -52.46 12.81 30.43
#